data_AF-A0A1Z9WI43-F1
#
_entry.id   AF-A0A1Z9WI43-F1
#
_cell.length_a   1.000
_cell.length_b   1.000
_cell.length_c   1.000
_cell.angle_alpha   90.00
_cell.angle_beta   90.00
_cell.angle_gamma   90.00
#
_symmetry.space_group_name_H-M   'P 1'
#
loop_
_entity.id
_entity.type
_entity.pdbx_description
1 polymer ?
#
loop_
_entity_poly.entity_id
_entity_poly.type
_entity_poly.pdbx_seq_one_letter_code
_entity_poly.pdbx_strand_id
1 'polypeptide(L)'
;MFLRLGFSFFLGLGLCWVAQAQSPSLNELGSPLSTPDLLHHSLSIDLDPVRESIVVRDRMRLPQAWSGQNLYFELNSGLSITASNLPVSEDPKAQVASVDVIDSTVAQEAEVKRYLISVPASFVGELEINYS
;
A
#
# COMPACT_ATOMS: atom_id res chain seq x y z
N MET A 1 -80.92 42.31 28.37
CA MET A 1 -81.21 42.43 26.93
C MET A 1 -80.08 43.22 26.30
N PHE A 2 -79.69 42.82 25.08
CA PHE A 2 -78.53 43.25 24.27
C PHE A 2 -77.16 42.77 24.72
N LEU A 3 -76.21 42.48 23.83
CA LEU A 3 -76.14 41.75 22.55
C LEU A 3 -74.62 41.66 22.31
N ARG A 4 -74.14 40.50 21.83
CA ARG A 4 -73.01 40.27 20.89
C ARG A 4 -71.91 41.34 20.78
N LEU A 5 -70.62 40.99 20.75
CA LEU A 5 -69.94 40.34 19.62
C LEU A 5 -68.45 40.33 20.06
N GLY A 6 -67.77 39.20 20.21
CA GLY A 6 -67.16 38.46 19.10
C GLY A 6 -65.70 38.87 18.94
N PHE A 7 -64.77 37.94 19.20
CA PHE A 7 -63.78 37.46 18.23
C PHE A 7 -62.87 36.42 18.89
N SER A 8 -62.96 35.20 18.39
CA SER A 8 -61.98 34.15 18.64
C SER A 8 -60.70 34.46 17.88
N PHE A 9 -59.53 34.30 18.52
CA PHE A 9 -58.31 33.96 17.77
C PHE A 9 -57.39 33.05 18.60
N PHE A 10 -57.43 31.78 18.22
CA PHE A 10 -56.43 30.71 18.26
C PHE A 10 -55.40 30.61 19.40
N LEU A 11 -55.54 29.49 20.11
CA LEU A 11 -54.50 28.61 20.67
C LEU A 11 -53.13 28.75 20.00
N GLY A 12 -52.09 28.75 20.83
CA GLY A 12 -50.76 28.35 20.38
C GLY A 12 -49.62 28.80 21.28
N LEU A 13 -49.58 28.33 22.53
CA LEU A 13 -48.42 28.54 23.39
C LEU A 13 -48.03 27.25 24.12
N GLY A 14 -46.93 26.67 23.64
CA GLY A 14 -45.88 26.15 24.52
C GLY A 14 -45.97 24.69 24.93
N LEU A 15 -45.88 23.75 23.98
CA LEU A 15 -45.25 22.46 24.27
C LEU A 15 -43.74 22.70 24.40
N CYS A 16 -43.27 22.99 25.62
CA CYS A 16 -41.85 22.92 25.94
C CYS A 16 -41.45 21.44 25.95
N TRP A 17 -41.04 20.93 24.79
CA TRP A 17 -40.32 19.67 24.67
C TRP A 17 -39.02 19.78 25.48
N VAL A 18 -38.82 18.83 26.39
CA VAL A 18 -37.57 18.68 27.13
C VAL A 18 -36.50 18.25 26.13
N ALA A 19 -35.69 19.19 25.64
CA ALA A 19 -34.51 18.87 24.86
C ALA A 19 -33.47 18.26 25.82
N GLN A 20 -33.40 16.94 25.89
CA GLN A 20 -32.21 16.28 26.44
C GLN A 20 -31.04 16.53 25.49
N ALA A 21 -30.16 17.45 25.88
CA ALA A 21 -28.82 17.51 25.31
C ALA A 21 -28.05 16.28 25.81
N GLN A 22 -28.01 15.22 25.02
CA GLN A 22 -26.99 14.18 25.17
C GLN A 22 -25.64 14.83 24.88
N SER A 23 -24.84 15.07 25.92
CA SER A 23 -23.42 15.35 25.77
C SER A 23 -22.76 14.11 25.17
N PRO A 24 -22.13 14.19 23.97
CA PRO A 24 -21.31 13.09 23.50
C PRO A 24 -20.13 12.99 24.48
N SER A 25 -20.00 11.85 25.13
CA SER A 25 -18.82 11.51 25.92
C SER A 25 -17.62 11.50 24.98
N LEU A 26 -16.80 12.53 25.07
CA LEU A 26 -15.58 12.72 24.29
C LEU A 26 -14.49 11.81 24.86
N ASN A 27 -14.65 10.50 24.68
CA ASN A 27 -13.72 9.44 25.08
C ASN A 27 -13.81 8.23 24.13
N GLU A 28 -13.99 8.47 22.83
CA GLU A 28 -13.32 7.61 21.86
C GLU A 28 -12.00 8.29 21.54
N LEU A 29 -10.94 7.81 22.21
CA LEU A 29 -9.60 7.96 21.70
C LEU A 29 -9.63 7.24 20.35
N GLY A 30 -9.91 8.00 19.27
CA GLY A 30 -9.83 7.50 17.92
C GLY A 30 -8.49 6.80 17.80
N SER A 31 -8.52 5.48 17.65
CA SER A 31 -7.33 4.73 17.26
C SER A 31 -6.78 5.51 16.07
N PRO A 32 -5.52 6.00 16.11
CA PRO A 32 -4.96 6.67 14.96
C PRO A 32 -5.20 5.72 13.79
N LEU A 33 -5.77 6.24 12.69
CA LEU A 33 -5.83 5.49 11.45
C LEU A 33 -4.39 5.05 11.17
N SER A 34 -4.07 3.80 11.52
CA SER A 34 -2.74 3.24 11.31
C SER A 34 -2.52 3.36 9.81
N THR A 35 -1.56 4.20 9.42
CA THR A 35 -1.11 4.27 8.04
C THR A 35 -0.85 2.84 7.59
N PRO A 36 -1.45 2.40 6.46
CA PRO A 36 -1.23 1.05 6.00
C PRO A 36 0.26 0.82 5.85
N ASP A 37 0.73 -0.31 6.37
CA ASP A 37 2.12 -0.72 6.27
C ASP A 37 2.36 -1.20 4.84
N LEU A 38 2.69 -0.24 3.97
CA LEU A 38 2.83 -0.42 2.54
C LEU A 38 4.27 -0.75 2.19
N LEU A 39 4.44 -1.47 1.07
CA LEU A 39 5.74 -1.62 0.43
C LEU A 39 6.18 -0.25 -0.08
N HIS A 40 7.30 0.26 0.44
CA HIS A 40 7.98 1.41 -0.14
C HIS A 40 9.21 0.92 -0.88
N HIS A 41 9.39 1.34 -2.13
CA HIS A 41 10.57 0.97 -2.92
C HIS A 41 11.19 2.21 -3.57
N SER A 42 12.50 2.17 -3.76
CA SER A 42 13.28 3.19 -4.43
C SER A 42 14.31 2.51 -5.32
N LEU A 43 14.36 2.94 -6.57
CA LEU A 43 15.15 2.31 -7.60
C LEU A 43 16.11 3.33 -8.22
N SER A 44 17.39 2.97 -8.27
CA SER A 44 18.46 3.75 -8.90
C SER A 44 19.04 2.94 -10.05
N ILE A 45 19.15 3.55 -11.23
CA ILE A 45 19.65 2.91 -12.44
C ILE A 45 20.87 3.68 -12.94
N ASP A 46 21.97 2.97 -13.11
CA ASP A 46 23.15 3.45 -13.82
C ASP A 46 23.19 2.79 -15.21
N LEU A 47 23.26 3.62 -16.26
CA LEU A 47 23.34 3.17 -17.65
C LEU A 47 24.70 3.55 -18.24
N ASP A 48 25.42 2.57 -18.77
CA ASP A 48 26.66 2.77 -19.53
C ASP A 48 26.44 2.29 -20.97
N PRO A 49 26.10 3.18 -21.92
CA PRO A 49 25.84 2.80 -23.30
C PRO A 49 27.11 2.39 -24.06
N VAL A 50 28.30 2.76 -23.58
CA VAL A 50 29.57 2.37 -24.21
C VAL A 50 29.90 0.92 -23.88
N ARG A 51 29.55 0.49 -22.66
CA ARG A 51 29.70 -0.91 -22.22
C ARG A 51 28.44 -1.74 -22.39
N GLU A 52 27.38 -1.15 -22.97
CA GLU A 52 26.07 -1.79 -23.14
C GLU A 52 25.53 -2.40 -21.83
N SER A 53 25.79 -1.74 -20.70
CA SER A 53 25.47 -2.29 -19.37
C SER A 53 24.45 -1.45 -18.62
N ILE A 54 23.59 -2.14 -17.88
CA ILE A 54 22.67 -1.58 -16.91
C ILE A 54 23.04 -2.10 -15.52
N VAL A 55 23.09 -1.22 -14.53
CA VAL A 55 23.24 -1.60 -13.12
C VAL A 55 22.10 -0.97 -12.34
N VAL A 56 21.35 -1.80 -11.63
CA VAL A 56 20.20 -1.36 -10.86
C VAL A 56 20.44 -1.64 -9.39
N ARG A 57 20.08 -0.66 -8.56
CA ARG A 57 20.01 -0.79 -7.10
C ARG A 57 18.58 -0.56 -6.67
N ASP A 58 17.97 -1.57 -6.07
CA ASP A 58 16.61 -1.52 -5.57
C ASP A 58 16.62 -1.60 -4.04
N ARG A 59 15.96 -0.65 -3.39
CA ARG A 59 15.81 -0.55 -1.94
C ARG A 59 14.34 -0.59 -1.57
N MET A 60 13.96 -1.60 -0.80
CA MET A 60 12.59 -1.87 -0.41
C MET A 60 12.44 -1.88 1.11
N ARG A 61 11.57 -1.00 1.64
CA ARG A 61 11.04 -1.16 2.99
C ARG A 61 9.84 -2.10 2.92
N LEU A 62 10.05 -3.30 3.41
CA LEU A 62 9.03 -4.35 3.42
C LEU A 62 7.98 -4.07 4.50
N PRO A 63 6.70 -4.35 4.23
CA PRO A 63 5.70 -4.43 5.27
C PRO A 63 6.12 -5.43 6.36
N GLN A 64 5.88 -5.10 7.63
CA GLN A 64 6.08 -5.97 8.77
C GLN A 64 5.38 -7.31 8.60
N ALA A 65 4.20 -7.32 7.95
CA ALA A 65 3.47 -8.53 7.63
C ALA A 65 4.32 -9.56 6.88
N TRP A 66 5.31 -9.14 6.09
CA TRP A 66 6.18 -10.00 5.29
C TRP A 66 7.43 -10.50 6.04
N SER A 67 7.63 -10.08 7.29
CA SER A 67 8.71 -10.58 8.13
C SER A 67 8.53 -12.07 8.41
N GLY A 68 9.61 -12.86 8.27
CA GLY A 68 9.55 -14.31 8.46
C GLY A 68 8.98 -15.07 7.26
N GLN A 69 8.67 -14.40 6.16
CA GLN A 69 8.15 -15.02 4.93
C GLN A 69 9.26 -15.21 3.89
N ASN A 70 8.99 -16.09 2.93
CA ASN A 70 9.72 -16.10 1.68
C ASN A 70 8.99 -15.26 0.65
N LEU A 71 9.71 -14.36 -0.01
CA LEU A 71 9.19 -13.51 -1.08
C LEU A 71 9.68 -14.00 -2.43
N TYR A 72 8.86 -13.82 -3.46
CA TYR A 72 9.28 -14.03 -4.83
C TYR A 72 9.61 -12.68 -5.47
N PHE A 73 10.77 -12.62 -6.11
CA PHE A 73 11.23 -11.46 -6.85
C PHE A 73 11.55 -11.90 -8.28
N GLU A 74 11.04 -11.16 -9.25
CA GLU A 74 11.09 -11.53 -10.65
C GLU A 74 11.85 -10.47 -11.45
N LEU A 75 12.76 -10.93 -12.28
CA LEU A 75 13.56 -10.08 -13.16
C LEU A 75 13.45 -10.56 -14.59
N ASN A 76 13.55 -9.63 -15.53
CA ASN A 76 13.86 -9.97 -16.92
C ASN A 76 15.09 -10.90 -16.96
N SER A 77 15.04 -11.95 -17.79
CA SER A 77 16.08 -12.99 -17.90
C SER A 77 17.45 -12.46 -18.30
N GLY A 78 17.51 -11.29 -18.96
CA GLY A 78 18.74 -10.57 -19.26
C GLY A 78 19.43 -9.98 -18.02
N LEU A 79 18.72 -9.86 -16.90
CA LEU A 79 19.25 -9.36 -15.63
C LEU A 79 19.48 -10.50 -14.64
N SER A 80 20.50 -10.37 -13.80
CA SER A 80 20.74 -11.29 -12.70
C SER A 80 21.05 -10.56 -11.40
N ILE A 81 20.58 -11.09 -10.27
CA ILE A 81 20.92 -10.52 -8.95
C ILE A 81 22.42 -10.71 -8.73
N THR A 82 23.13 -9.60 -8.57
CA THR A 82 24.57 -9.56 -8.34
C THR A 82 24.93 -9.39 -6.87
N ALA A 83 24.07 -8.74 -6.08
CA ALA A 83 24.21 -8.66 -4.63
C ALA A 83 22.85 -8.49 -3.95
N SER A 84 22.76 -8.97 -2.71
CA SER A 84 21.59 -8.78 -1.85
C SER A 84 22.03 -8.74 -0.40
N ASN A 85 21.35 -7.94 0.42
CA ASN A 85 21.55 -7.92 1.86
C ASN A 85 20.75 -9.00 2.61
N LEU A 86 19.85 -9.71 1.92
CA LEU A 86 19.16 -10.90 2.40
C LEU A 86 19.54 -12.15 1.61
N PRO A 87 19.38 -13.36 2.18
CA PRO A 87 19.57 -14.60 1.45
C PRO A 87 18.63 -14.69 0.24
N VAL A 88 19.21 -14.96 -0.92
CA VAL A 88 18.50 -15.10 -2.19
C VAL A 88 18.93 -16.39 -2.88
N SER A 89 17.97 -17.10 -3.47
CA SER A 89 18.23 -18.24 -4.36
C SER A 89 17.37 -18.14 -5.61
N GLU A 90 17.96 -18.36 -6.78
CA GLU A 90 17.21 -18.48 -8.03
C GLU A 90 16.35 -19.76 -8.01
N ASP A 91 15.11 -19.66 -8.49
CA ASP A 91 14.23 -20.82 -8.74
C ASP A 91 14.28 -21.19 -10.23
N PRO A 92 15.11 -22.16 -10.63
CA PRO A 92 15.33 -22.51 -12.03
C PRO A 92 14.14 -23.24 -12.67
N LYS A 93 13.10 -23.58 -11.89
CA LYS A 93 11.92 -24.32 -12.36
C LYS A 93 10.65 -23.48 -12.32
N ALA A 94 10.75 -22.22 -11.92
CA ALA A 94 9.61 -21.32 -11.91
C ALA A 94 9.08 -21.12 -13.33
N GLN A 95 7.90 -21.66 -13.62
CA GLN A 95 7.09 -21.16 -14.72
C GLN A 95 6.50 -19.84 -14.28
N VAL A 96 7.02 -18.74 -14.81
CA VAL A 96 6.49 -17.41 -14.57
C VAL A 96 5.22 -17.26 -15.40
N ALA A 97 4.10 -16.99 -14.74
CA ALA A 97 2.83 -16.74 -15.42
C ALA A 97 2.98 -15.45 -16.24
N SER A 98 2.53 -15.45 -17.48
CA SER A 98 2.46 -14.25 -18.32
C SER A 98 1.74 -13.14 -17.55
N VAL A 99 2.47 -12.09 -17.19
CA VAL A 99 1.91 -10.89 -16.56
C VAL A 99 1.13 -10.12 -17.62
N ASP A 100 -0.02 -9.57 -17.25
CA ASP A 100 -0.80 -8.66 -18.09
C ASP A 100 0.07 -7.45 -18.44
N VAL A 101 0.66 -7.46 -19.63
CA VAL A 101 1.58 -6.42 -20.09
C VAL A 101 0.77 -5.14 -20.27
N ILE A 102 1.14 -4.07 -19.57
CA ILE A 102 0.61 -2.75 -19.89
C ILE A 102 1.06 -2.44 -21.32
N ASP A 103 0.11 -2.32 -22.25
CA ASP A 103 0.33 -1.95 -23.65
C ASP A 103 1.10 -0.61 -23.72
N SER A 104 2.42 -0.71 -23.71
CA SER A 104 3.36 0.36 -23.98
C SER A 104 4.08 -0.01 -25.27
N THR A 105 4.32 0.95 -26.13
CA THR A 105 4.83 0.78 -27.50
C THR A 105 6.22 0.09 -27.58
N VAL A 106 6.84 -0.22 -26.43
CA VAL A 106 8.17 -0.81 -26.27
C VAL A 106 8.18 -1.98 -25.26
N ALA A 107 7.02 -2.43 -24.76
CA ALA A 107 6.98 -3.56 -23.83
C ALA A 107 7.28 -4.87 -24.58
N GLN A 108 8.52 -5.35 -24.51
CA GLN A 108 8.85 -6.71 -24.93
C GLN A 108 8.49 -7.68 -23.81
N GLU A 109 7.65 -8.65 -24.12
CA GLU A 109 7.58 -9.89 -23.34
C GLU A 109 8.95 -10.53 -23.38
N ALA A 110 9.64 -10.52 -22.24
CA ALA A 110 10.91 -11.18 -22.06
C ALA A 110 10.72 -12.34 -21.10
N GLU A 111 11.47 -13.42 -21.32
CA GLU A 111 11.59 -14.50 -20.34
C GLU A 111 12.00 -13.91 -18.99
N VAL A 112 11.49 -14.47 -17.90
CA VAL A 112 11.66 -13.96 -16.54
C VAL A 112 12.41 -15.00 -15.69
N LYS A 113 13.38 -14.54 -14.90
CA LYS A 113 14.01 -15.31 -13.81
C LYS A 113 13.31 -14.99 -12.50
N ARG A 114 12.95 -16.02 -11.75
CA ARG A 114 12.37 -15.88 -10.40
C ARG A 114 13.40 -16.19 -9.34
N TYR A 115 13.40 -15.39 -8.29
CA TYR A 115 14.25 -15.52 -7.12
C TYR A 115 13.39 -15.65 -5.87
N LEU A 116 13.80 -16.52 -4.96
CA LEU A 116 13.26 -16.65 -3.62
C LEU A 116 14.13 -15.83 -2.66
N ILE A 117 13.51 -14.93 -1.92
CA ILE A 117 14.15 -14.09 -0.90
C ILE A 117 13.64 -14.54 0.45
N SER A 118 14.53 -15.00 1.33
CA SER A 118 14.16 -15.39 2.68
C SER A 118 14.26 -14.20 3.63
N VAL A 119 13.12 -13.72 4.12
CA VAL A 119 13.04 -12.59 5.05
C VAL A 119 13.01 -13.11 6.48
N PRO A 120 14.01 -12.80 7.33
CA PRO A 120 13.98 -13.19 8.74
C PRO A 120 12.79 -12.59 9.49
N ALA A 121 12.25 -13.29 10.49
CA ALA A 121 11.19 -12.75 11.35
C ALA A 121 11.64 -11.51 12.16
N SER A 122 12.95 -11.40 12.41
CA SER A 122 13.59 -10.25 13.06
C SER A 122 14.05 -9.17 12.08
N PHE A 123 13.67 -9.26 10.81
CA PHE A 123 14.12 -8.30 9.81
C PHE A 123 13.56 -6.90 10.13
N VAL A 124 14.46 -5.93 10.23
CA VAL A 124 14.15 -4.53 10.43
C VAL A 124 15.05 -3.73 9.50
N GLY A 125 14.46 -2.85 8.69
CA GLY A 125 15.20 -2.00 7.77
C GLY A 125 14.74 -2.15 6.33
N GLU A 126 15.68 -2.03 5.41
CA GLU A 126 15.44 -2.01 3.97
C GLU A 126 16.14 -3.21 3.32
N LEU A 127 15.40 -3.95 2.49
CA LEU A 127 15.95 -4.94 1.59
C LEU A 127 16.66 -4.20 0.46
N GLU A 128 17.94 -4.49 0.24
CA GLU A 128 18.72 -3.94 -0.85
C GLU A 128 19.10 -5.09 -1.80
N ILE A 129 18.73 -4.95 -3.08
CA ILE A 129 19.05 -5.88 -4.15
C ILE A 129 19.73 -5.11 -5.27
N ASN A 130 20.89 -5.59 -5.69
CA ASN A 130 21.58 -5.09 -6.88
C ASN A 130 21.49 -6.14 -7.99
N TYR A 131 21.22 -5.69 -9.21
CA TYR A 131 21.14 -6.56 -10.38
C TYR A 131 21.60 -5.84 -11.64
N SER A 132 22.10 -6.62 -12.59
CA SER A 132 22.65 -6.14 -13.88
C SER A 132 22.52 -7.22 -14.94
#